data_AF-A0A1H0X6H6-F1
#
_entry.id   AF-A0A1H0X6H6-F1
#
_cell.length_a   1.000
_cell.length_b   1.000
_cell.length_c   1.000
_cell.angle_alpha   90.00
_cell.angle_beta   90.00
_cell.angle_gamma   90.00
#
_symmetry.space_group_name_H-M   'P 1'
#
loop_
_entity.id
_entity.type
_entity.pdbx_description
1 polymer ?
#
loop_
_entity_poly.entity_id
_entity_poly.type
_entity_poly.pdbx_seq_one_letter_code
_entity_poly.pdbx_strand_id
1 'polypeptide(L)'
;MAETGSPFIQVVGGGRLDLPRGLALVGRGEEADLRLPSPEVSAQHAWLRRDGRTTWVNDANSTNGTWLNGARLVAGRDQELHHGDRLEFGPVAAVFRDPAGGARRPPTQVQQRPGVSYGNVSAGTFNHAGRDVNNSYDQRQHHRYEFTTPEGQAINELATGRGAGRVLMVLGQLAALAGFCLWAFVILRFIASISTSASTPAAEFTPPELLGPPVLGGVPLGVVGFGLFVLGAVVSAVGLVVSKSARERRKR
;
A
#
# COMPACT_ATOMS: atom_id res chain seq x y z
N MET A 1 -3.00 -43.18 -12.66
CA MET A 1 -3.21 -41.81 -12.13
C MET A 1 -1.96 -41.02 -12.49
N ALA A 2 -2.04 -40.09 -13.44
CA ALA A 2 -0.86 -39.35 -13.90
C ALA A 2 -0.53 -38.25 -12.88
N GLU A 3 0.66 -38.30 -12.29
CA GLU A 3 1.23 -37.19 -11.53
C GLU A 3 1.33 -35.98 -12.46
N THR A 4 0.38 -35.07 -12.38
CA THR A 4 0.44 -33.83 -13.15
C THR A 4 1.46 -32.94 -12.45
N GLY A 5 2.64 -32.82 -13.04
CA GLY A 5 3.78 -32.10 -12.44
C GLY A 5 3.42 -30.65 -12.06
N SER A 6 4.00 -30.16 -10.96
CA SER A 6 3.87 -28.76 -10.54
C SER A 6 4.48 -27.81 -11.57
N PRO A 7 3.93 -26.59 -11.74
CA PRO A 7 4.58 -25.53 -12.50
C PRO A 7 5.99 -25.24 -11.97
N PHE A 8 6.88 -24.86 -12.88
CA PHE A 8 8.27 -24.56 -12.59
C PHE A 8 8.82 -23.50 -13.55
N ILE A 9 9.92 -22.88 -13.14
CA ILE A 9 10.70 -21.96 -13.96
C ILE A 9 11.92 -22.72 -14.48
N GLN A 10 12.06 -22.79 -15.81
CA GLN A 10 13.25 -23.34 -16.45
C GLN A 10 14.21 -22.21 -16.77
N VAL A 11 15.34 -22.12 -16.05
CA VAL A 11 16.35 -21.09 -16.32
C VAL A 11 17.14 -21.46 -17.57
N VAL A 12 17.33 -20.51 -18.49
CA VAL A 12 18.10 -20.72 -19.72
C VAL A 12 19.57 -20.90 -19.37
N GLY A 13 20.16 -22.04 -19.74
CA GLY A 13 21.53 -22.40 -19.34
C GLY A 13 21.68 -22.76 -17.86
N GLY A 14 20.57 -22.90 -17.12
CA GLY A 14 20.54 -23.24 -15.70
C GLY A 14 19.61 -24.42 -15.39
N GLY A 15 19.32 -24.57 -14.10
CA GLY A 15 18.46 -25.63 -13.58
C GLY A 15 16.96 -25.33 -13.67
N ARG A 16 16.17 -26.29 -13.19
CA ARG A 16 14.74 -26.15 -12.96
C ARG A 16 14.50 -25.66 -11.53
N LEU A 17 13.65 -24.66 -11.38
CA LEU A 17 13.20 -24.13 -10.09
C LEU A 17 11.71 -24.41 -9.93
N ASP A 18 11.35 -25.31 -9.03
CA ASP A 18 9.95 -25.68 -8.79
C ASP A 18 9.20 -24.54 -8.10
N LEU A 19 8.01 -24.21 -8.61
CA LEU A 19 7.21 -23.12 -8.07
C LEU A 19 6.27 -23.65 -6.98
N PRO A 20 6.51 -23.30 -5.70
CA PRO A 20 5.62 -23.71 -4.62
C PRO A 20 4.22 -23.07 -4.79
N ARG A 21 3.23 -23.62 -4.08
CA ARG A 21 1.92 -22.96 -3.98
C ARG A 21 2.04 -21.72 -3.11
N GLY A 22 1.24 -20.69 -3.41
CA GLY A 22 1.29 -19.43 -2.67
C GLY A 22 2.28 -18.45 -3.28
N LEU A 23 3.05 -17.77 -2.44
CA LEU A 23 3.97 -16.71 -2.84
C LEU A 23 5.41 -17.23 -2.78
N ALA A 24 6.21 -16.93 -3.80
CA ALA A 24 7.62 -17.28 -3.88
C ALA A 24 8.45 -16.05 -4.32
N LEU A 25 9.53 -15.78 -3.59
CA LEU A 25 10.48 -14.73 -3.94
C LEU A 25 11.53 -15.27 -4.92
N VAL A 26 11.72 -14.57 -6.02
CA VAL A 26 12.84 -14.75 -6.96
C VAL A 26 13.91 -13.71 -6.68
N GLY A 27 15.17 -14.13 -6.57
CA GLY A 27 16.29 -13.20 -6.37
C GLY A 27 17.62 -13.89 -6.10
N ARG A 28 18.70 -13.12 -5.94
CA ARG A 28 20.02 -13.67 -5.57
C ARG A 28 20.24 -13.82 -4.05
N GLY A 29 19.37 -13.19 -3.25
CA GLY A 29 19.48 -13.15 -1.79
C GLY A 29 19.34 -14.54 -1.17
N GLU A 30 19.64 -14.65 0.12
CA GLU A 30 19.39 -15.88 0.88
C GLU A 30 17.91 -16.02 1.25
N GLU A 31 17.17 -14.92 1.28
CA GLU A 31 15.73 -14.88 1.52
C GLU A 31 14.89 -15.34 0.32
N ALA A 32 15.50 -15.55 -0.85
CA ALA A 32 14.80 -15.93 -2.07
C ALA A 32 14.47 -17.43 -2.07
N ASP A 33 13.18 -17.76 -2.20
CA ASP A 33 12.71 -19.13 -2.38
C ASP A 33 13.23 -19.74 -3.70
N LEU A 34 13.29 -18.92 -4.74
CA LEU A 34 13.74 -19.27 -6.08
C LEU A 34 15.03 -18.53 -6.38
N ARG A 35 16.15 -19.15 -5.97
CA ARG A 35 17.45 -18.52 -5.99
C ARG A 35 18.05 -18.47 -7.39
N LEU A 36 18.37 -17.27 -7.85
CA LEU A 36 19.11 -16.99 -9.09
C LEU A 36 20.46 -16.36 -8.73
N PRO A 37 21.56 -17.12 -8.70
CA PRO A 37 22.87 -16.65 -8.25
C PRO A 37 23.60 -15.82 -9.33
N SER A 38 22.95 -14.76 -9.82
CA SER A 38 23.52 -13.81 -10.76
C SER A 38 23.70 -12.44 -10.08
N PRO A 39 24.86 -11.77 -10.24
CA PRO A 39 25.10 -10.46 -9.63
C PRO A 39 24.16 -9.37 -10.16
N GLU A 40 23.67 -9.53 -11.39
CA GLU A 40 22.75 -8.58 -12.03
C GLU A 40 21.27 -8.83 -11.66
N VAL A 41 21.00 -9.85 -10.83
CA VAL A 41 19.70 -10.09 -10.21
C VAL A 41 19.72 -9.47 -8.81
N SER A 42 18.78 -8.57 -8.52
CA SER A 42 18.56 -8.02 -7.17
C SER A 42 18.36 -9.10 -6.11
N ALA A 43 18.69 -8.79 -4.85
CA ALA A 43 18.55 -9.74 -3.73
C ALA A 43 17.09 -10.21 -3.58
N GLN A 44 16.15 -9.27 -3.69
CA GLN A 44 14.73 -9.48 -3.89
C GLN A 44 14.39 -8.89 -5.26
N HIS A 45 14.06 -9.71 -6.26
CA HIS A 45 13.94 -9.26 -7.66
C HIS A 45 12.49 -9.26 -8.15
N ALA A 46 11.80 -10.38 -7.99
CA ALA A 46 10.42 -10.52 -8.43
C ALA A 46 9.66 -11.48 -7.53
N TRP A 47 8.35 -11.30 -7.45
CA TRP A 47 7.45 -12.22 -6.77
C TRP A 47 6.75 -13.07 -7.82
N LEU A 48 6.71 -14.37 -7.57
CA LEU A 48 5.85 -15.31 -8.29
C LEU A 48 4.74 -15.78 -7.36
N ARG A 49 3.49 -15.69 -7.81
CA ARG A 49 2.34 -16.17 -7.07
C ARG A 49 1.64 -17.27 -7.84
N ARG A 50 1.33 -18.37 -7.17
CA ARG A 50 0.55 -19.49 -7.72
C ARG A 50 -0.68 -19.74 -6.84
N ASP A 51 -1.88 -19.50 -7.37
CA ASP A 51 -3.15 -19.68 -6.63
C ASP A 51 -3.87 -21.01 -6.94
N GLY A 52 -3.09 -22.03 -7.33
CA GLY A 52 -3.60 -23.35 -7.65
C GLY A 52 -4.12 -23.48 -9.09
N ARG A 53 -4.70 -22.43 -9.69
CA ARG A 53 -5.15 -22.45 -11.10
C ARG A 53 -4.35 -21.54 -12.03
N THR A 54 -3.86 -20.43 -11.52
CA THR A 54 -3.15 -19.42 -12.29
C THR A 54 -1.85 -19.05 -11.59
N THR A 55 -0.89 -18.59 -12.39
CA THR A 55 0.39 -18.09 -11.91
C THR A 55 0.57 -16.64 -12.34
N TRP A 56 1.11 -15.80 -11.47
CA TRP A 56 1.42 -14.40 -11.73
C TRP A 56 2.87 -14.09 -11.42
N VAL A 57 3.39 -13.05 -12.07
CA VAL A 57 4.68 -12.43 -11.81
C VAL A 57 4.50 -10.95 -11.47
N ASN A 58 5.32 -10.45 -10.57
CA ASN A 58 5.36 -9.05 -10.16
C ASN A 58 6.82 -8.63 -9.95
N ASP A 59 7.25 -7.51 -10.53
CA ASP A 59 8.59 -7.00 -10.29
C ASP A 59 8.67 -6.30 -8.92
N ALA A 60 9.59 -6.74 -8.06
CA ALA A 60 9.78 -6.22 -6.71
C ALA A 60 10.61 -4.93 -6.68
N ASN A 61 10.43 -4.07 -7.69
CA ASN A 61 11.23 -2.87 -7.92
C ASN A 61 12.73 -3.21 -8.07
N SER A 62 13.04 -4.18 -8.93
CA SER A 62 14.40 -4.65 -9.17
C SER A 62 15.24 -3.62 -9.93
N THR A 63 16.57 -3.70 -9.79
CA THR A 63 17.50 -2.74 -10.40
C THR A 63 17.44 -2.78 -11.93
N ASN A 64 17.44 -3.98 -12.50
CA ASN A 64 17.47 -4.20 -13.95
C ASN A 64 16.08 -4.47 -14.56
N GLY A 65 15.06 -4.61 -13.71
CA GLY A 65 13.69 -4.91 -14.10
C GLY A 65 13.46 -6.38 -14.44
N THR A 66 12.19 -6.76 -14.38
CA THR A 66 11.67 -8.02 -14.87
C THR A 66 10.96 -7.81 -16.22
N TRP A 67 11.19 -8.70 -17.18
CA TRP A 67 10.56 -8.68 -18.49
C TRP A 67 9.73 -9.94 -18.71
N LEU A 68 8.59 -9.78 -19.36
CA LEU A 68 7.73 -10.86 -19.80
C LEU A 68 7.53 -10.76 -21.32
N ASN A 69 7.95 -11.79 -22.05
CA ASN A 69 7.85 -11.86 -23.51
C ASN A 69 8.44 -10.61 -24.22
N GLY A 70 9.52 -10.05 -23.68
CA GLY A 70 10.19 -8.85 -24.22
C GLY A 70 9.56 -7.51 -23.80
N ALA A 71 8.48 -7.52 -23.02
CA ALA A 71 7.89 -6.31 -22.44
C ALA A 71 8.31 -6.16 -20.97
N ARG A 72 8.78 -4.97 -20.58
CA ARG A 72 9.16 -4.68 -19.19
C ARG A 72 7.92 -4.59 -18.32
N LEU A 73 7.93 -5.30 -17.20
CA LEU A 73 6.85 -5.22 -16.22
C LEU A 73 6.91 -3.88 -15.47
N VAL A 74 5.74 -3.39 -15.07
CA VAL A 74 5.62 -2.26 -14.14
C VAL A 74 5.78 -2.81 -12.73
N ALA A 75 6.75 -2.29 -11.98
CA ALA A 75 7.00 -2.71 -10.60
C ALA A 75 5.73 -2.61 -9.74
N GLY A 76 5.46 -3.63 -8.93
CA GLY A 76 4.28 -3.70 -8.06
C GLY A 76 2.97 -4.08 -8.76
N ARG A 77 2.94 -4.29 -10.10
CA ARG A 77 1.75 -4.76 -10.82
C ARG A 77 1.85 -6.25 -11.18
N ASP A 78 0.83 -7.01 -10.82
CA ASP A 78 0.72 -8.43 -11.18
C ASP A 78 0.44 -8.61 -12.68
N GLN A 79 1.18 -9.53 -13.29
CA GLN A 79 0.98 -9.97 -14.65
C GLN A 79 0.82 -11.49 -14.69
N GLU A 80 -0.24 -11.97 -15.33
CA GLU A 80 -0.53 -13.40 -15.46
C GLU A 80 0.48 -14.09 -16.38
N LEU A 81 0.93 -15.28 -15.96
CA LEU A 81 1.86 -16.16 -16.67
C LEU A 81 1.13 -17.34 -17.29
N HIS A 82 1.47 -17.61 -18.55
CA HIS A 82 0.97 -18.72 -19.33
C HIS A 82 2.10 -19.70 -19.65
N HIS A 83 1.76 -20.97 -19.83
CA HIS A 83 2.73 -21.99 -20.22
C HIS A 83 3.52 -21.55 -21.46
N GLY A 84 4.85 -21.56 -21.35
CA GLY A 84 5.76 -21.19 -22.43
C GLY A 84 6.20 -19.72 -22.41
N ASP A 85 5.65 -18.90 -21.53
CA ASP A 85 6.06 -17.51 -21.39
C ASP A 85 7.55 -17.38 -21.04
N ARG A 86 8.22 -16.42 -21.70
CA ARG A 86 9.62 -16.11 -21.47
C ARG A 86 9.74 -14.98 -20.45
N LEU A 87 10.42 -15.26 -19.36
CA LEU A 87 10.74 -14.33 -18.30
C LEU A 87 12.20 -13.92 -18.39
N GLU A 88 12.50 -12.66 -18.10
CA GLU A 88 13.88 -12.21 -17.91
C GLU A 88 13.98 -11.46 -16.59
N PHE A 89 14.84 -11.92 -15.70
CA PHE A 89 15.15 -11.28 -14.42
C PHE A 89 16.51 -10.59 -14.57
N GLY A 90 16.52 -9.29 -14.90
CA GLY A 90 17.72 -8.65 -15.44
C GLY A 90 18.22 -9.39 -16.69
N PRO A 91 19.50 -9.85 -16.75
CA PRO A 91 20.01 -10.61 -17.89
C PRO A 91 19.57 -12.09 -17.89
N VAL A 92 18.99 -12.59 -16.80
CA VAL A 92 18.75 -14.03 -16.62
C VAL A 92 17.43 -14.39 -17.29
N ALA A 93 17.52 -15.04 -18.46
CA ALA A 93 16.36 -15.57 -19.16
C ALA A 93 15.86 -16.88 -18.55
N ALA A 94 14.56 -17.04 -18.49
CA ALA A 94 13.87 -18.23 -18.01
C ALA A 94 12.56 -18.45 -18.77
N VAL A 95 12.00 -19.66 -18.70
CA VAL A 95 10.73 -20.02 -19.33
C VAL A 95 9.81 -20.60 -18.28
N PHE A 96 8.59 -20.08 -18.19
CA PHE A 96 7.57 -20.64 -17.32
C PHE A 96 6.98 -21.90 -17.95
N ARG A 97 6.98 -23.00 -17.20
CA ARG A 97 6.42 -24.28 -17.62
C ARG A 97 5.34 -24.70 -16.63
N ASP A 98 4.13 -24.83 -17.15
CA ASP A 98 3.01 -25.42 -16.43
C ASP A 98 2.57 -26.73 -17.12
N PRO A 99 2.99 -27.90 -16.62
CA PRO A 99 2.59 -29.20 -17.17
C PRO A 99 1.08 -29.46 -17.06
N ALA A 100 0.40 -28.87 -16.07
CA ALA A 100 -1.05 -28.95 -15.92
C ALA A 100 -1.77 -27.98 -16.87
N GLY A 101 -1.19 -26.81 -17.10
CA GLY A 101 -1.69 -25.75 -17.98
C GLY A 101 -1.56 -26.05 -19.47
N GLY A 102 -0.55 -26.85 -19.88
CA GLY A 102 -0.35 -27.24 -21.30
C GLY A 102 -1.44 -28.14 -21.88
N ALA A 103 -2.26 -28.78 -21.03
CA ALA A 103 -3.43 -29.55 -21.46
C ALA A 103 -4.66 -28.66 -21.74
N ARG A 104 -4.63 -27.36 -21.40
CA ARG A 104 -5.62 -26.39 -21.86
C ARG A 104 -5.15 -25.83 -23.21
N ARG A 105 -5.84 -26.27 -24.26
CA ARG A 105 -5.77 -25.81 -25.65
C ARG A 105 -5.43 -24.31 -25.76
N PRO A 106 -4.64 -23.86 -26.77
CA PRO A 106 -4.53 -22.43 -27.10
C PRO A 106 -5.93 -21.81 -27.18
N PRO A 107 -6.11 -20.49 -26.94
CA PRO A 107 -7.42 -19.87 -26.96
C PRO A 107 -8.10 -20.31 -28.25
N THR A 108 -9.09 -21.17 -28.09
CA THR A 108 -9.87 -21.66 -29.21
C THR A 108 -10.54 -20.40 -29.71
N GLN A 109 -10.11 -19.89 -30.87
CA GLN A 109 -10.98 -19.04 -31.66
C GLN A 109 -12.30 -19.80 -31.68
N VAL A 110 -13.32 -19.20 -31.06
CA VAL A 110 -14.63 -19.82 -30.89
C VAL A 110 -15.15 -20.10 -32.29
N GLN A 111 -14.88 -21.29 -32.80
CA GLN A 111 -15.55 -21.78 -33.98
C GLN A 111 -16.98 -22.04 -33.51
N GLN A 112 -17.85 -21.08 -33.78
CA GLN A 112 -19.27 -21.16 -33.51
C GLN A 112 -19.74 -22.51 -34.06
N ARG A 113 -20.05 -23.43 -33.16
CA ARG A 113 -20.71 -24.68 -33.54
C ARG A 113 -22.11 -24.30 -34.01
N PRO A 114 -22.51 -24.61 -35.26
CA PRO A 114 -23.90 -24.44 -35.66
C PRO A 114 -24.72 -25.44 -34.83
N GLY A 115 -25.62 -24.93 -33.98
CA GLY A 115 -26.62 -25.78 -33.32
C GLY A 115 -26.80 -25.62 -31.80
N VAL A 116 -26.06 -24.75 -31.10
CA VAL A 116 -26.38 -24.43 -29.69
C VAL A 116 -27.06 -23.06 -29.64
N SER A 117 -28.39 -23.09 -29.62
CA SER A 117 -29.22 -21.91 -29.36
C SER A 117 -29.16 -21.59 -27.87
N TYR A 118 -28.32 -20.62 -27.50
CA TYR A 118 -28.49 -19.94 -26.24
C TYR A 118 -29.74 -19.08 -26.39
N GLY A 119 -30.80 -19.44 -25.67
CA GLY A 119 -32.05 -18.68 -25.68
C GLY A 119 -31.79 -17.18 -25.53
N ASN A 120 -32.57 -16.38 -26.25
CA ASN A 120 -32.42 -14.93 -26.40
C ASN A 120 -32.01 -14.25 -25.09
N VAL A 121 -30.73 -13.93 -24.95
CA VAL A 121 -30.24 -13.10 -23.86
C VAL A 121 -30.63 -11.67 -24.22
N SER A 122 -31.70 -11.18 -23.63
CA SER A 122 -32.16 -9.81 -23.84
C SER A 122 -31.12 -8.85 -23.25
N ALA A 123 -30.73 -7.84 -24.04
CA ALA A 123 -29.89 -6.73 -23.59
C ALA A 123 -30.65 -5.95 -22.50
N GLY A 124 -30.44 -6.32 -21.24
CA GLY A 124 -31.14 -5.74 -20.10
C GLY A 124 -30.96 -6.50 -18.78
N THR A 125 -30.56 -7.78 -18.82
CA THR A 125 -30.29 -8.55 -17.60
C THR A 125 -28.83 -8.35 -17.16
N PHE A 126 -28.63 -7.46 -16.19
CA PHE A 126 -27.34 -7.30 -15.52
C PHE A 126 -27.06 -8.52 -14.62
N ASN A 127 -26.23 -9.46 -15.09
CA ASN A 127 -25.78 -10.57 -14.27
C ASN A 127 -24.68 -10.08 -13.30
N HIS A 128 -25.02 -9.91 -12.01
CA HIS A 128 -24.06 -9.49 -10.99
C HIS A 128 -23.13 -10.60 -10.48
N ALA A 129 -23.38 -11.86 -10.84
CA ALA A 129 -22.65 -13.03 -10.37
C ALA A 129 -21.14 -13.05 -10.71
N GLY A 130 -20.67 -12.24 -11.66
CA GLY A 130 -19.24 -12.12 -11.98
C GLY A 130 -18.51 -11.01 -11.22
N ARG A 131 -19.21 -10.04 -10.62
CA ARG A 131 -18.59 -8.83 -10.06
C ARG A 131 -18.06 -9.05 -8.64
N ASP A 132 -18.81 -9.77 -7.82
CA ASP A 132 -18.48 -9.99 -6.41
C ASP A 132 -17.36 -11.03 -6.21
N VAL A 133 -17.23 -11.95 -7.16
CA VAL A 133 -16.16 -12.95 -7.13
C VAL A 133 -14.83 -12.29 -7.42
N ASN A 134 -14.68 -11.43 -8.43
CA ASN A 134 -13.40 -10.73 -8.65
C ASN A 134 -13.03 -9.79 -7.50
N ASN A 135 -14.02 -9.09 -6.93
CA ASN A 135 -13.76 -8.08 -5.89
C ASN A 135 -13.31 -8.69 -4.55
N SER A 136 -13.80 -9.88 -4.21
CA SER A 136 -13.44 -10.55 -2.94
C SER A 136 -12.03 -11.18 -2.93
N TYR A 137 -11.46 -11.49 -4.10
CA TYR A 137 -10.07 -11.95 -4.22
C TYR A 137 -9.08 -10.78 -4.16
N ASP A 138 -9.42 -9.64 -4.77
CA ASP A 138 -8.61 -8.42 -4.74
C ASP A 138 -8.42 -7.94 -3.29
N GLN A 139 -9.52 -7.85 -2.54
CA GLN A 139 -9.52 -7.18 -1.24
C GLN A 139 -8.82 -7.95 -0.10
N ARG A 140 -8.76 -9.29 -0.14
CA ARG A 140 -8.08 -10.09 0.91
C ARG A 140 -6.58 -10.25 0.69
N GLN A 141 -6.09 -10.09 -0.55
CA GLN A 141 -4.68 -10.32 -0.89
C GLN A 141 -3.85 -9.04 -0.91
N HIS A 142 -4.45 -7.86 -1.20
CA HIS A 142 -3.78 -6.57 -1.07
C HIS A 142 -3.10 -6.36 0.30
N HIS A 143 -3.73 -6.80 1.39
CA HIS A 143 -3.17 -6.61 2.74
C HIS A 143 -1.84 -7.32 3.00
N ARG A 144 -1.46 -8.36 2.24
CA ARG A 144 -0.14 -9.01 2.41
C ARG A 144 0.92 -8.45 1.46
N TYR A 145 0.53 -7.94 0.29
CA TYR A 145 1.41 -7.24 -0.65
C TYR A 145 1.76 -5.82 -0.18
N GLU A 146 0.83 -5.14 0.48
CA GLU A 146 1.01 -3.78 1.01
C GLU A 146 2.03 -3.70 2.16
N PHE A 147 2.61 -4.81 2.62
CA PHE A 147 3.66 -4.79 3.66
C PHE A 147 5.08 -5.02 3.13
N THR A 148 5.24 -5.44 1.86
CA THR A 148 6.54 -5.78 1.27
C THR A 148 6.96 -4.87 0.11
N THR A 149 6.06 -4.03 -0.40
CA THR A 149 6.42 -2.96 -1.35
C THR A 149 7.25 -1.86 -0.66
N PRO A 150 8.06 -1.07 -1.41
CA PRO A 150 8.79 0.07 -0.84
C PRO A 150 7.89 1.14 -0.21
N GLU A 151 6.62 1.18 -0.59
CA GLU A 151 5.58 2.01 0.03
C GLU A 151 5.04 1.35 1.30
N GLY A 152 4.79 0.04 1.29
CA GLY A 152 4.43 -0.78 2.43
C GLY A 152 5.43 -0.80 3.59
N GLN A 153 6.70 -0.96 3.24
CA GLN A 153 7.81 -0.79 4.16
C GLN A 153 7.91 0.66 4.66
N ALA A 154 7.57 1.67 3.84
CA ALA A 154 7.55 3.05 4.31
C ALA A 154 6.45 3.31 5.34
N ILE A 155 5.25 2.74 5.19
CA ILE A 155 4.18 2.85 6.20
C ILE A 155 4.55 2.08 7.48
N ASN A 156 5.18 0.90 7.34
CA ASN A 156 5.61 0.12 8.50
C ASN A 156 6.85 0.73 9.20
N GLU A 157 7.78 1.35 8.46
CA GLU A 157 8.90 2.16 8.97
C GLU A 157 8.42 3.51 9.51
N LEU A 158 7.33 4.10 9.00
CA LEU A 158 6.65 5.23 9.64
C LEU A 158 6.03 4.82 10.97
N ALA A 159 5.56 3.57 11.10
CA ALA A 159 5.06 3.00 12.34
C ALA A 159 6.19 2.61 13.32
N THR A 160 7.37 2.18 12.84
CA THR A 160 8.45 1.60 13.67
C THR A 160 9.75 2.43 13.76
N GLY A 161 9.90 3.48 12.94
CA GLY A 161 11.15 4.21 12.76
C GLY A 161 11.53 5.10 13.95
N ARG A 162 12.71 4.85 14.51
CA ARG A 162 13.40 5.69 15.53
C ARG A 162 14.25 6.73 14.80
N GLY A 163 13.74 7.95 14.63
CA GLY A 163 14.48 9.04 13.98
C GLY A 163 14.07 10.42 14.49
N ALA A 164 15.01 11.35 14.52
CA ALA A 164 14.81 12.70 15.07
C ALA A 164 13.62 13.45 14.44
N GLY A 165 13.35 13.25 13.14
CA GLY A 165 12.19 13.84 12.45
C GLY A 165 10.84 13.35 12.98
N ARG A 166 10.73 12.08 13.41
CA ARG A 166 9.50 11.55 14.00
C ARG A 166 9.29 12.03 15.42
N VAL A 167 10.36 12.15 16.20
CA VAL A 167 10.30 12.75 17.54
C VAL A 167 9.77 14.18 17.43
N LEU A 168 10.28 14.96 16.48
CA LEU A 168 9.79 16.31 16.21
C LEU A 168 8.30 16.32 15.80
N MET A 169 7.89 15.39 14.94
CA MET A 169 6.50 15.25 14.49
C MET A 169 5.55 14.93 15.67
N VAL A 170 5.90 13.96 16.51
CA VAL A 170 5.09 13.56 17.67
C VAL A 170 5.02 14.68 18.69
N LEU A 171 6.15 15.35 18.98
CA LEU A 171 6.17 16.50 19.89
C LEU A 171 5.30 17.65 19.35
N GLY A 172 5.36 17.93 18.05
CA GLY A 172 4.50 18.92 17.40
C GLY A 172 3.02 18.57 17.50
N GLN A 173 2.66 17.29 17.27
CA GLN A 173 1.27 16.82 17.38
C GLN A 173 0.75 16.90 18.83
N LEU A 174 1.57 16.55 19.81
CA LEU A 174 1.21 16.65 21.23
C LEU A 174 1.02 18.12 21.65
N ALA A 175 1.92 19.01 21.22
CA ALA A 175 1.78 20.45 21.45
C ALA A 175 0.52 21.02 20.77
N ALA A 176 0.22 20.58 19.55
CA ALA A 176 -0.98 20.99 18.83
C ALA A 176 -2.26 20.55 19.57
N LEU A 177 -2.32 19.28 20.00
CA LEU A 177 -3.46 18.77 20.77
C LEU A 177 -3.63 19.52 22.10
N ALA A 178 -2.55 19.79 22.82
CA ALA A 178 -2.61 20.57 24.05
C ALA A 178 -3.14 22.00 23.81
N GLY A 179 -2.63 22.67 22.77
CA GLY A 179 -3.10 24.00 22.37
C GLY A 179 -4.57 24.01 21.94
N PHE A 180 -5.00 23.01 21.16
CA PHE A 180 -6.38 22.86 20.73
C PHE A 180 -7.32 22.59 21.91
N CYS A 181 -6.95 21.69 22.83
CA CYS A 181 -7.74 21.42 24.04
C CYS A 181 -7.89 22.67 24.91
N LEU A 182 -6.82 23.45 25.09
CA LEU A 182 -6.87 24.70 25.84
C LEU A 182 -7.77 25.74 25.16
N TRP A 183 -7.63 25.91 23.85
CA TRP A 183 -8.46 26.83 23.07
C TRP A 183 -9.94 26.41 23.09
N ALA A 184 -10.23 25.12 22.86
CA ALA A 184 -11.58 24.59 22.92
C ALA A 184 -12.20 24.74 24.31
N PHE A 185 -11.43 24.54 25.39
CA PHE A 185 -11.89 24.77 26.76
C PHE A 185 -12.30 26.23 26.99
N VAL A 186 -11.52 27.20 26.52
CA VAL A 186 -11.84 28.63 26.62
C VAL A 186 -13.14 28.96 25.87
N ILE A 187 -13.29 28.44 24.64
CA ILE A 187 -14.49 28.64 23.84
C ILE A 187 -15.73 28.01 24.49
N LEU A 188 -15.63 26.77 24.99
CA LEU A 188 -16.73 26.11 25.68
C LEU A 188 -17.11 26.83 26.98
N ARG A 189 -16.13 27.34 27.74
CA ARG A 189 -16.35 28.21 28.90
C ARG A 189 -17.10 29.49 28.53
N PHE A 190 -16.74 30.12 27.41
CA PHE A 190 -17.40 31.33 26.93
C PHE A 190 -18.86 31.05 26.53
N ILE A 191 -19.11 29.98 25.77
CA ILE A 191 -20.47 29.55 25.38
C ILE A 191 -21.31 29.24 26.61
N ALA A 192 -20.75 28.52 27.59
CA ALA A 192 -21.42 28.23 28.86
C ALA A 192 -21.74 29.53 29.62
N SER A 193 -20.82 30.50 29.64
CA SER A 193 -21.05 31.79 30.29
C SER A 193 -22.22 32.54 29.66
N ILE A 194 -22.29 32.62 28.32
CA ILE A 194 -23.42 33.26 27.61
C ILE A 194 -24.74 32.60 28.01
N SER A 195 -24.77 31.27 28.11
CA SER A 195 -25.99 30.54 28.48
C SER A 195 -26.49 30.88 29.89
N THR A 196 -25.57 31.17 30.81
CA THR A 196 -25.90 31.57 32.19
C THR A 196 -26.26 33.05 32.29
N SER A 197 -25.66 33.90 31.45
CA SER A 197 -25.96 35.34 31.40
C SER A 197 -27.39 35.64 30.94
N ALA A 198 -28.03 34.73 30.20
CA ALA A 198 -29.40 34.91 29.69
C ALA A 198 -30.46 35.01 30.81
N SER A 199 -30.14 34.54 32.02
CA SER A 199 -31.01 34.59 33.20
C SER A 199 -30.52 35.57 34.28
N THR A 200 -29.45 36.34 34.02
CA THR A 200 -28.88 37.31 34.97
C THR A 200 -29.53 38.69 34.81
N PRO A 201 -30.00 39.35 35.89
CA PRO A 201 -30.54 40.70 35.80
C PRO A 201 -29.48 41.71 35.35
N ALA A 202 -29.90 42.73 34.58
CA ALA A 202 -29.00 43.68 33.92
C ALA A 202 -28.03 44.45 34.85
N ALA A 203 -28.35 44.57 36.14
CA ALA A 203 -27.51 45.22 37.14
C ALA A 203 -26.25 44.43 37.53
N GLU A 204 -26.22 43.11 37.26
CA GLU A 204 -25.10 42.21 37.62
C GLU A 204 -24.40 41.64 36.37
N PHE A 205 -24.75 42.12 35.18
CA PHE A 205 -24.18 41.63 33.93
C PHE A 205 -22.73 42.08 33.77
N THR A 206 -21.81 41.13 33.94
CA THR A 206 -20.42 41.27 33.51
C THR A 206 -20.27 40.58 32.15
N PRO A 207 -19.83 41.29 31.09
CA PRO A 207 -19.70 40.70 29.77
C PRO A 207 -18.63 39.60 29.81
N PRO A 208 -18.92 38.39 29.28
CA PRO A 208 -17.97 37.30 29.30
C PRO A 208 -16.77 37.60 28.40
N GLU A 209 -15.57 37.30 28.89
CA GLU A 209 -14.33 37.46 28.12
C GLU A 209 -14.25 36.41 27.02
N LEU A 210 -14.38 36.83 25.76
CA LEU A 210 -14.40 35.98 24.56
C LEU A 210 -13.20 35.04 24.44
N LEU A 211 -12.01 35.50 24.85
CA LEU A 211 -10.75 34.79 24.69
C LEU A 211 -10.18 34.29 26.02
N GLY A 212 -10.99 34.29 27.08
CA GLY A 212 -10.58 33.87 28.42
C GLY A 212 -9.65 34.88 29.12
N PRO A 213 -9.21 34.56 30.35
CA PRO A 213 -8.49 35.49 31.19
C PRO A 213 -7.14 35.88 30.58
N PRO A 214 -6.66 37.11 30.82
CA PRO A 214 -5.32 37.52 30.43
C PRO A 214 -4.27 36.75 31.21
N VAL A 215 -3.25 36.28 30.51
CA VAL A 215 -2.06 35.61 31.03
C VAL A 215 -0.81 36.26 30.45
N LEU A 216 0.37 35.99 31.02
CA LEU A 216 1.69 36.36 30.47
C LEU A 216 1.74 37.77 29.86
N GLY A 217 1.63 38.81 30.70
CA GLY A 217 1.73 40.20 30.25
C GLY A 217 0.49 40.75 29.54
N GLY A 218 -0.68 40.12 29.70
CA GLY A 218 -1.96 40.62 29.21
C GLY A 218 -2.51 39.91 27.98
N VAL A 219 -1.84 38.87 27.49
CA VAL A 219 -2.30 38.08 26.34
C VAL A 219 -3.44 37.14 26.77
N PRO A 220 -4.60 37.14 26.11
CA PRO A 220 -5.70 36.25 26.48
C PRO A 220 -5.32 34.77 26.37
N LEU A 221 -5.76 33.96 27.33
CA LEU A 221 -5.45 32.51 27.39
C LEU A 221 -5.84 31.77 26.10
N GLY A 222 -6.95 32.14 25.47
CA GLY A 222 -7.40 31.58 24.19
C GLY A 222 -6.44 31.87 23.04
N VAL A 223 -5.79 33.04 23.02
CA VAL A 223 -4.76 33.39 22.02
C VAL A 223 -3.50 32.57 22.24
N VAL A 224 -3.12 32.33 23.49
CA VAL A 224 -1.99 31.46 23.85
C VAL A 224 -2.26 30.01 23.40
N GLY A 225 -3.46 29.48 23.67
CA GLY A 225 -3.86 28.13 23.24
C GLY A 225 -3.89 27.98 21.71
N PHE A 226 -4.46 28.96 21.00
CA PHE A 226 -4.47 28.96 19.54
C PHE A 226 -3.06 29.09 18.94
N GLY A 227 -2.22 29.95 19.52
CA GLY A 227 -0.82 30.10 19.10
C GLY A 227 -0.03 28.80 19.26
N LEU A 228 -0.22 28.09 20.38
CA LEU A 228 0.40 26.79 20.61
C LEU A 228 -0.10 25.73 19.62
N PHE A 229 -1.39 25.76 19.27
CA PHE A 229 -1.97 24.88 18.25
C PHE A 229 -1.31 25.06 16.88
N VAL A 230 -1.24 26.31 16.40
CA VAL A 230 -0.62 26.64 15.10
C VAL A 230 0.87 26.29 15.10
N LEU A 231 1.59 26.65 16.18
CA LEU A 231 3.01 26.33 16.32
C LEU A 231 3.25 24.81 16.29
N GLY A 232 2.46 24.04 17.04
CA GLY A 232 2.52 22.58 17.06
C GLY A 232 2.28 21.97 15.68
N ALA A 233 1.31 22.48 14.93
CA ALA A 233 1.03 22.03 13.56
C ALA A 233 2.20 22.31 12.60
N VAL A 234 2.82 23.49 12.69
CA VAL A 234 4.00 23.84 11.88
C VAL A 234 5.19 22.94 12.23
N VAL A 235 5.46 22.72 13.51
CA VAL A 235 6.54 21.82 13.97
C VAL A 235 6.29 20.38 13.49
N SER A 236 5.04 19.93 13.51
CA SER A 236 4.65 18.60 13.00
C SER A 236 4.94 18.47 11.49
N ALA A 237 4.58 19.49 10.70
CA ALA A 237 4.86 19.53 9.26
C ALA A 237 6.36 19.55 8.95
N VAL A 238 7.16 20.31 9.71
CA VAL A 238 8.63 20.31 9.59
C VAL A 238 9.19 18.93 9.93
N GLY A 239 8.67 18.27 10.96
CA GLY A 239 9.06 16.91 11.34
C GLY A 239 8.85 15.90 10.21
N LEU A 240 7.74 16.05 9.48
CA LEU A 240 7.42 15.25 8.30
C LEU A 240 8.40 15.49 7.14
N VAL A 241 8.80 16.74 6.89
CA VAL A 241 9.77 17.07 5.83
C VAL A 241 11.17 16.56 6.19
N VAL A 242 11.57 16.69 7.46
CA VAL A 242 12.86 16.18 7.95
C VAL A 242 12.90 14.65 7.90
N SER A 243 11.81 13.96 8.26
CA SER A 243 11.74 12.50 8.15
C SER A 243 11.85 12.03 6.70
N LYS A 244 11.25 12.76 5.76
CA LYS A 244 11.34 12.48 4.32
C LYS A 244 12.75 12.73 3.77
N SER A 245 13.41 13.83 4.13
CA SER A 245 14.75 14.17 3.62
C SER A 245 15.87 13.27 4.15
N ALA A 246 15.73 12.72 5.36
CA ALA A 246 16.63 11.69 5.88
C ALA A 246 16.62 10.41 5.03
N ARG A 247 15.51 10.12 4.33
CA ARG A 247 15.34 8.97 3.44
C ARG A 247 16.15 9.09 2.15
N GLU A 248 16.35 10.30 1.63
CA GLU A 248 17.07 10.55 0.38
C GLU A 248 18.59 10.48 0.54
N ARG A 249 19.12 10.85 1.71
CA ARG A 249 20.57 10.77 1.99
C ARG A 249 21.10 9.36 2.17
N ARG A 250 20.24 8.39 2.55
CA ARG A 250 20.62 6.97 2.67
C ARG A 250 20.63 6.21 1.33
N LYS A 251 20.11 6.81 0.25
CA LYS A 251 20.07 6.22 -1.09
C LYS A 251 21.20 6.69 -2.02
N ARG A 252 22.05 7.62 -1.55
CA ARG A 252 23.30 8.03 -2.23
C ARG A 252 24.48 7.41 -1.52
#